data_AF-A0A847FQW5-F1
#
_entry.id   AF-A0A847FQW5-F1
#
_cell.length_a   1.000
_cell.length_b   1.000
_cell.length_c   1.000
_cell.angle_alpha   90.00
_cell.angle_beta   90.00
_cell.angle_gamma   90.00
#
_symmetry.space_group_name_H-M   'P 1'
#
loop_
_entity.id
_entity.type
_entity.pdbx_description
1 polymer ?
#
loop_
_entity_poly.entity_id
_entity_poly.type
_entity_poly.pdbx_seq_one_letter_code
_entity_poly.pdbx_strand_id
1 'polypeptide(L)'
;MQVLDDISRIHLSQETVLTIGAFDGVHRGHQALIGAVIDRARASNRLSGVLTFHPHPAVVLAPERAPRYLTTPGEKAALLERLGLDVLVLHPFNREVASTPAEAFMATISDRLRLRELWVGPDFALGRNREGNIDRLGELGQKFGYELHVVQPILGEEQIISSSRIRSLLLEGRVAEAADLLGRYPSVSGEVVVGAQRGHALGYPTANLQVRPERAVPADGIYAVLAILGGERYPAVANVGVRPTFDNGERLVETYIFDFDQDIYGCDLVVEFVARLRDELRFTNIGELIEQMGRDSDAARSILAAAGYPGPASLENGASCPYRFREVEHTADRALWVWGAELPALFVGAARGMYSLMDEELGDRGLVPTRWRNVALEAVDRETLLVEWLNELLYLAEAEDLLFVDFQVTSLSDSRLEARVGGVPAGVTRGDIKAATFHGLELLRDGEGWSTVITFDV
;
A
#
# COMPACT_ATOMS: atom_id res chain seq x y z
N MET A 1 5.55 15.00 1.52
CA MET A 1 4.33 15.27 2.33
C MET A 1 4.56 14.81 3.78
N GLN A 2 4.04 15.51 4.79
CA GLN A 2 4.08 15.05 6.20
C GLN A 2 2.85 14.16 6.50
N VAL A 3 3.06 12.96 7.03
CA VAL A 3 1.98 12.06 7.46
C VAL A 3 1.91 12.02 8.99
N LEU A 4 0.70 12.15 9.54
CA LEU A 4 0.43 12.24 10.97
C LEU A 4 -0.71 11.30 11.37
N ASP A 5 -0.62 10.66 12.54
CA ASP A 5 -1.52 9.56 12.94
C ASP A 5 -2.37 9.80 14.19
N ASP A 6 -2.39 11.01 14.74
CA ASP A 6 -3.27 11.33 15.88
C ASP A 6 -3.38 12.84 16.08
N ILE A 7 -4.56 13.41 15.83
CA ILE A 7 -4.80 14.85 16.05
C ILE A 7 -4.55 15.29 17.50
N SER A 8 -4.67 14.40 18.48
CA SER A 8 -4.47 14.75 19.89
C SER A 8 -3.00 15.06 20.22
N ARG A 9 -2.07 14.52 19.43
CA ARG A 9 -0.61 14.59 19.64
C ARG A 9 0.10 15.58 18.71
N ILE A 10 -0.62 16.19 17.79
CA ILE A 10 -0.07 17.08 16.76
C ILE A 10 -0.20 18.55 17.19
N HIS A 11 0.83 19.34 16.91
CA HIS A 11 0.74 20.80 16.91
C HIS A 11 1.46 21.35 15.69
N LEU A 12 0.69 21.81 14.71
CA LEU A 12 1.28 22.50 13.56
C LEU A 12 1.64 23.93 13.94
N SER A 13 2.78 24.42 13.44
CA SER A 13 3.22 25.80 13.64
C SER A 13 2.69 26.76 12.58
N GLN A 14 2.24 26.24 11.43
CA GLN A 14 1.70 27.02 10.31
C GLN A 14 0.19 26.77 10.17
N GLU A 15 -0.53 27.79 9.71
CA GLU A 15 -1.96 27.71 9.45
C GLU A 15 -2.28 26.79 8.28
N THR A 16 -3.47 26.17 8.30
CA THR A 16 -3.88 25.18 7.30
C THR A 16 -5.16 25.54 6.56
N VAL A 17 -5.23 25.08 5.31
CA VAL A 17 -6.46 24.90 4.54
C VAL A 17 -6.70 23.39 4.49
N LEU A 18 -7.80 22.93 5.08
CA LEU A 18 -8.07 21.49 5.23
C LEU A 18 -9.32 21.06 4.46
N THR A 19 -9.29 19.81 4.03
CA THR A 19 -10.49 19.05 3.70
C THR A 19 -10.56 17.78 4.54
N ILE A 20 -11.77 17.34 4.84
CA ILE A 20 -12.03 16.17 5.69
C ILE A 20 -12.90 15.19 4.92
N GLY A 21 -12.55 13.90 4.94
CA GLY A 21 -13.31 12.89 4.21
C GLY A 21 -12.65 11.52 4.18
N ALA A 22 -13.36 10.54 3.64
CA ALA A 22 -12.83 9.19 3.48
C ALA A 22 -11.77 9.10 2.37
N PHE A 23 -11.95 9.89 1.30
CA PHE A 23 -11.08 9.97 0.12
C PHE A 23 -10.69 8.61 -0.48
N ASP A 24 -11.54 7.59 -0.33
CA ASP A 24 -11.20 6.24 -0.79
C ASP A 24 -11.14 6.18 -2.32
N GLY A 25 -10.03 5.67 -2.83
CA GLY A 25 -9.74 5.64 -4.26
C GLY A 25 -9.16 6.95 -4.82
N VAL A 26 -9.20 8.08 -4.10
CA VAL A 26 -8.72 9.40 -4.57
C VAL A 26 -9.11 9.65 -6.04
N HIS A 27 -10.40 9.46 -6.35
CA HIS A 27 -10.93 9.58 -7.71
C HIS A 27 -10.94 11.04 -8.19
N ARG A 28 -11.26 11.30 -9.46
CA ARG A 28 -11.19 12.66 -10.05
C ARG A 28 -11.98 13.72 -9.27
N GLY A 29 -13.14 13.35 -8.73
CA GLY A 29 -13.89 14.23 -7.81
C GLY A 29 -13.10 14.63 -6.55
N HIS A 30 -12.40 13.68 -5.91
CA HIS A 30 -11.52 13.98 -4.78
C HIS A 30 -10.31 14.81 -5.22
N GLN A 31 -9.69 14.45 -6.34
CA GLN A 31 -8.51 15.15 -6.87
C GLN A 31 -8.80 16.63 -7.12
N ALA A 32 -9.99 16.98 -7.63
CA ALA A 32 -10.35 18.37 -7.85
C ALA A 32 -10.59 19.16 -6.55
N LEU A 33 -11.28 18.56 -5.56
CA LEU A 33 -11.46 19.17 -4.25
C LEU A 33 -10.09 19.40 -3.57
N ILE A 34 -9.23 18.38 -3.58
CA ILE A 34 -7.89 18.45 -2.99
C ILE A 34 -7.01 19.43 -3.76
N GLY A 35 -7.10 19.45 -5.09
CA GLY A 35 -6.40 20.43 -5.94
C GLY A 35 -6.78 21.87 -5.59
N ALA A 36 -8.07 22.15 -5.41
CA ALA A 36 -8.54 23.46 -4.98
C ALA A 36 -8.01 23.85 -3.58
N VAL A 37 -7.94 22.89 -2.65
CA VAL A 37 -7.32 23.09 -1.33
C VAL A 37 -5.83 23.42 -1.46
N ILE A 38 -5.09 22.70 -2.31
CA ILE A 38 -3.67 22.92 -2.56
C ILE A 38 -3.43 24.31 -3.15
N ASP A 39 -4.18 24.68 -4.19
CA ASP A 39 -4.07 25.98 -4.84
C ASP A 39 -4.40 27.12 -3.87
N ARG A 40 -5.44 26.94 -3.05
CA ARG A 40 -5.85 27.92 -2.04
C ARG A 40 -4.81 28.08 -0.93
N ALA A 41 -4.25 26.98 -0.44
CA ALA A 41 -3.20 26.99 0.58
C ALA A 41 -1.96 27.74 0.07
N ARG A 42 -1.52 27.44 -1.15
CA ARG A 42 -0.40 28.14 -1.81
C ARG A 42 -0.68 29.64 -1.94
N ALA A 43 -1.87 30.02 -2.42
CA ALA A 43 -2.25 31.42 -2.60
C ALA A 43 -2.34 32.20 -1.27
N SER A 44 -2.51 31.51 -0.14
CA SER A 44 -2.60 32.13 1.19
C SER A 44 -1.38 31.90 2.08
N ASN A 45 -0.31 31.30 1.55
CA ASN A 45 0.88 30.91 2.30
C ASN A 45 0.57 30.02 3.53
N ARG A 46 -0.33 29.06 3.34
CA ARG A 46 -0.77 28.07 4.33
C ARG A 46 -0.40 26.67 3.88
N LEU A 47 -0.45 25.72 4.81
CA LEU A 47 -0.30 24.29 4.50
C LEU A 47 -1.61 23.74 3.95
N SER A 48 -1.53 22.99 2.85
CA SER A 48 -2.64 22.18 2.34
C SER A 48 -2.74 20.88 3.12
N GLY A 49 -3.95 20.51 3.57
CA GLY A 49 -4.09 19.29 4.34
C GLY A 49 -5.35 18.48 4.07
N VAL A 50 -5.21 17.17 4.20
CA VAL A 50 -6.30 16.20 4.17
C VAL A 50 -6.36 15.51 5.53
N LEU A 51 -7.52 15.56 6.18
CA LEU A 51 -7.82 14.68 7.30
C LEU A 51 -8.72 13.54 6.81
N THR A 52 -8.22 12.32 6.95
CA THR A 52 -8.93 11.08 6.65
C THR A 52 -8.88 10.16 7.86
N PHE A 53 -9.71 9.13 7.81
CA PHE A 53 -9.85 8.14 8.87
C PHE A 53 -9.37 6.77 8.41
N HIS A 54 -8.71 6.03 9.30
CA HIS A 54 -8.44 4.61 9.13
C HIS A 54 -8.63 3.87 10.47
N PRO A 55 -9.37 2.74 10.52
CA PRO A 55 -10.18 2.20 9.44
C PRO A 55 -11.31 3.17 9.02
N HIS A 56 -11.94 2.91 7.87
CA HIS A 56 -13.07 3.69 7.39
C HIS A 56 -14.18 3.70 8.46
N PRO A 57 -14.90 4.82 8.70
CA PRO A 57 -15.92 4.90 9.75
C PRO A 57 -16.98 3.79 9.69
N ALA A 58 -17.36 3.37 8.48
CA ALA A 58 -18.29 2.27 8.26
C ALA A 58 -17.79 0.91 8.82
N VAL A 59 -16.47 0.65 8.83
CA VAL A 59 -15.90 -0.57 9.43
C VAL A 59 -16.20 -0.64 10.93
N VAL A 60 -16.15 0.50 11.61
CA VAL A 60 -16.38 0.56 13.07
C VAL A 60 -17.86 0.64 13.41
N LEU A 61 -18.64 1.39 12.62
CA LEU A 61 -20.04 1.67 12.90
C LEU A 61 -21.00 0.59 12.36
N ALA A 62 -20.65 -0.03 11.26
CA ALA A 62 -21.47 -1.00 10.56
C ALA A 62 -20.59 -2.02 9.79
N PRO A 63 -19.78 -2.85 10.49
CA PRO A 63 -18.80 -3.75 9.89
C PRO A 63 -19.40 -4.65 8.80
N GLU A 64 -20.61 -5.17 9.01
CA GLU A 64 -21.35 -6.00 8.06
C GLU A 64 -21.65 -5.33 6.70
N ARG A 65 -21.58 -4.00 6.65
CA ARG A 65 -21.88 -3.17 5.48
C ARG A 65 -20.68 -2.34 5.05
N ALA A 66 -19.51 -2.59 5.64
CA ALA A 66 -18.32 -1.83 5.34
C ALA A 66 -17.88 -2.09 3.88
N PRO A 67 -17.62 -1.03 3.10
CA PRO A 67 -17.18 -1.22 1.73
C PRO A 67 -15.74 -1.72 1.72
N ARG A 68 -15.39 -2.55 0.73
CA ARG A 68 -13.99 -2.87 0.42
C ARG A 68 -13.24 -1.61 -0.03
N TYR A 69 -11.98 -1.47 0.37
CA TYR A 69 -11.15 -0.31 0.08
C TYR A 69 -10.70 -0.27 -1.38
N LEU A 70 -10.85 0.88 -2.01
CA LEU A 70 -10.26 1.17 -3.33
C LEU A 70 -8.77 1.49 -3.24
N THR A 71 -8.27 1.90 -2.07
CA THR A 71 -6.87 2.15 -1.77
C THR A 71 -6.54 1.82 -0.32
N THR A 72 -5.39 1.21 -0.06
CA THR A 72 -4.78 1.12 1.28
C THR A 72 -4.37 2.51 1.79
N PRO A 73 -4.07 2.66 3.09
CA PRO A 73 -3.51 3.90 3.61
C PRO A 73 -2.22 4.34 2.88
N GLY A 74 -1.31 3.40 2.62
CA GLY A 74 -0.10 3.65 1.84
C GLY A 74 -0.36 4.13 0.41
N GLU A 75 -1.23 3.44 -0.32
CA GLU A 75 -1.60 3.84 -1.69
C GLU A 75 -2.27 5.22 -1.71
N LYS A 76 -3.14 5.50 -0.72
CA LYS A 76 -3.78 6.81 -0.57
C LYS A 76 -2.74 7.90 -0.30
N ALA A 77 -1.80 7.67 0.61
CA ALA A 77 -0.74 8.61 0.91
C ALA A 77 0.11 8.91 -0.33
N ALA A 78 0.53 7.89 -1.08
CA ALA A 78 1.28 8.06 -2.33
C ALA A 78 0.48 8.84 -3.39
N LEU A 79 -0.84 8.60 -3.51
CA LEU A 79 -1.70 9.36 -4.42
C LEU A 79 -1.80 10.84 -4.03
N LEU A 80 -1.98 11.13 -2.74
CA LEU A 80 -2.07 12.49 -2.22
C LEU A 80 -0.75 13.24 -2.32
N GLU A 81 0.37 12.56 -2.08
CA GLU A 81 1.70 13.15 -2.24
C GLU A 81 1.97 13.56 -3.70
N ARG A 82 1.57 12.73 -4.68
CA ARG A 82 1.68 13.07 -6.10
C ARG A 82 0.86 14.29 -6.51
N LEU A 83 -0.22 14.61 -5.79
CA LEU A 83 -0.99 15.84 -6.02
C LEU A 83 -0.27 17.08 -5.47
N GLY A 84 0.76 16.90 -4.62
CA GLY A 84 1.50 17.99 -3.99
C GLY A 84 0.88 18.47 -2.67
N LEU A 85 0.22 17.57 -1.94
CA LEU A 85 -0.33 17.85 -0.60
C LEU A 85 0.80 18.02 0.44
N ASP A 86 0.65 18.96 1.36
CA ASP A 86 1.64 19.20 2.41
C ASP A 86 1.45 18.27 3.61
N VAL A 87 0.22 18.11 4.11
CA VAL A 87 -0.09 17.36 5.33
C VAL A 87 -1.21 16.34 5.13
N LEU A 88 -0.95 15.08 5.43
CA LEU A 88 -1.95 14.03 5.56
C LEU A 88 -2.12 13.66 7.03
N VAL A 89 -3.33 13.85 7.56
CA VAL A 89 -3.73 13.32 8.87
C VAL A 89 -4.52 12.04 8.65
N LEU A 90 -3.95 10.90 9.01
CA LEU A 90 -4.59 9.59 9.02
C LEU A 90 -5.04 9.27 10.44
N HIS A 91 -6.18 9.82 10.86
CA HIS A 91 -6.64 9.70 12.23
C HIS A 91 -7.30 8.32 12.49
N PRO A 92 -6.90 7.59 13.55
CA PRO A 92 -7.54 6.36 13.97
C PRO A 92 -9.03 6.56 14.20
N PHE A 93 -9.87 5.81 13.50
CA PHE A 93 -11.31 5.83 13.78
C PHE A 93 -11.67 4.69 14.71
N ASN A 94 -12.26 5.02 15.85
CA ASN A 94 -12.70 4.06 16.85
C ASN A 94 -14.03 4.54 17.48
N ARG A 95 -14.57 3.80 18.44
CA ARG A 95 -15.85 4.14 19.08
C ARG A 95 -15.80 5.45 19.89
N GLU A 96 -14.63 5.83 20.39
CA GLU A 96 -14.44 7.10 21.09
C GLU A 96 -14.55 8.28 20.11
N VAL A 97 -13.81 8.23 19.01
CA VAL A 97 -13.89 9.22 17.92
C VAL A 97 -15.31 9.30 17.37
N ALA A 98 -15.97 8.15 17.14
CA ALA A 98 -17.35 8.10 16.69
C ALA A 98 -18.37 8.77 17.65
N SER A 99 -18.05 8.79 18.94
CA SER A 99 -18.90 9.38 19.98
C SER A 99 -18.57 10.85 20.26
N THR A 100 -17.54 11.41 19.59
CA THR A 100 -17.08 12.78 19.80
C THR A 100 -18.06 13.79 19.18
N PRO A 101 -18.57 14.77 19.95
CA PRO A 101 -19.41 15.84 19.42
C PRO A 101 -18.70 16.66 18.34
N ALA A 102 -19.45 17.15 17.36
CA ALA A 102 -18.90 17.95 16.25
C ALA A 102 -18.10 19.17 16.76
N GLU A 103 -18.62 19.82 17.79
CA GLU A 103 -17.99 20.98 18.41
C GLU A 103 -16.64 20.65 19.05
N ALA A 104 -16.55 19.55 19.81
CA ALA A 104 -15.30 19.12 20.44
C ALA A 104 -14.26 18.70 19.40
N PHE A 105 -14.71 18.00 18.35
CA PHE A 105 -13.85 17.60 17.24
C PHE A 105 -13.29 18.81 16.48
N MET A 106 -14.16 19.77 16.13
CA MET A 106 -13.73 20.98 15.43
C MET A 106 -12.89 21.92 16.30
N ALA A 107 -13.12 21.98 17.61
CA ALA A 107 -12.23 22.69 18.53
C ALA A 107 -10.82 22.12 18.49
N THR A 108 -10.70 20.78 18.56
CA THR A 108 -9.42 20.07 18.49
C THR A 108 -8.71 20.33 17.15
N ILE A 109 -9.42 20.20 16.02
CA ILE A 109 -8.86 20.47 14.69
C ILE A 109 -8.40 21.93 14.57
N SER A 110 -9.21 22.88 15.03
CA SER A 110 -8.91 24.31 14.88
C SER A 110 -7.67 24.71 15.67
N ASP A 111 -7.52 24.18 16.88
CA ASP A 111 -6.34 24.42 17.73
C ASP A 111 -5.09 23.68 17.20
N ARG A 112 -5.18 22.35 17.09
CA ARG A 112 -4.01 21.49 16.83
C ARG A 112 -3.48 21.58 15.40
N LEU A 113 -4.37 21.74 14.43
CA LEU A 113 -4.02 21.85 13.01
C LEU A 113 -4.03 23.29 12.51
N ARG A 114 -4.31 24.28 13.38
CA ARG A 114 -4.37 25.71 13.03
C ARG A 114 -5.26 25.98 11.81
N LEU A 115 -6.46 25.39 11.82
CA LEU A 115 -7.42 25.49 10.72
C LEU A 115 -7.81 26.94 10.46
N ARG A 116 -7.75 27.35 9.18
CA ARG A 116 -8.30 28.64 8.71
C ARG A 116 -9.40 28.49 7.69
N GLU A 117 -9.36 27.45 6.88
CA GLU A 117 -10.37 27.22 5.86
C GLU A 117 -10.67 25.73 5.78
N LEU A 118 -11.96 25.38 5.87
CA LEU A 118 -12.46 24.03 5.75
C LEU A 118 -13.22 23.89 4.42
N TRP A 119 -12.75 23.01 3.55
CA TRP A 119 -13.31 22.77 2.22
C TRP A 119 -13.97 21.38 2.18
N VAL A 120 -15.27 21.32 1.91
CA VAL A 120 -16.06 20.07 1.97
C VAL A 120 -17.08 19.98 0.83
N GLY A 121 -17.59 18.76 0.58
CA GLY A 121 -18.72 18.56 -0.33
C GLY A 121 -20.07 18.91 0.30
N PRO A 122 -21.15 19.02 -0.50
CA PRO A 122 -22.47 19.45 -0.01
C PRO A 122 -23.12 18.47 0.98
N ASP A 123 -22.84 17.16 0.85
CA ASP A 123 -23.40 16.11 1.73
C ASP A 123 -22.50 15.80 2.94
N PHE A 124 -21.49 16.63 3.17
CA PHE A 124 -20.53 16.41 4.25
C PHE A 124 -21.18 16.61 5.62
N ALA A 125 -20.90 15.69 6.53
CA ALA A 125 -21.23 15.82 7.94
C ALA A 125 -20.24 15.05 8.81
N LEU A 126 -20.02 15.54 10.02
CA LEU A 126 -19.13 14.94 11.03
C LEU A 126 -19.73 14.98 12.43
N GLY A 127 -18.98 14.44 13.39
CA GLY A 127 -19.36 14.39 14.80
C GLY A 127 -20.38 13.31 15.10
N ARG A 128 -20.64 13.12 16.40
CA ARG A 128 -21.59 12.14 16.91
C ARG A 128 -22.93 12.26 16.18
N ASN A 129 -23.44 11.14 15.68
CA ASN A 129 -24.70 11.07 14.92
C ASN A 129 -24.78 12.03 13.72
N ARG A 130 -23.64 12.44 13.14
CA ARG A 130 -23.57 13.38 12.01
C ARG A 130 -24.18 14.76 12.32
N GLU A 131 -24.14 15.20 13.58
CA GLU A 131 -24.70 16.50 14.01
C GLU A 131 -23.99 17.71 13.42
N GLY A 132 -22.73 17.57 13.00
CA GLY A 132 -21.94 18.61 12.33
C GLY A 132 -22.20 18.65 10.83
N ASN A 133 -23.39 19.07 10.42
CA ASN A 133 -23.74 19.35 9.03
C ASN A 133 -23.18 20.72 8.57
N ILE A 134 -23.39 21.08 7.30
CA ILE A 134 -22.89 22.33 6.71
C ILE A 134 -23.27 23.58 7.54
N ASP A 135 -24.53 23.70 7.93
CA ASP A 135 -25.00 24.86 8.72
C ASP A 135 -24.29 24.93 10.08
N ARG A 136 -24.23 23.79 10.78
CA ARG A 136 -23.55 23.70 12.09
C ARG A 136 -22.06 23.97 11.98
N LEU A 137 -21.40 23.50 10.92
CA LEU A 137 -19.98 23.78 10.66
C LEU A 137 -19.76 25.28 10.36
N GLY A 138 -20.71 25.95 9.70
CA GLY A 138 -20.67 27.41 9.51
C GLY A 138 -20.71 28.16 10.85
N GLU A 139 -21.60 27.77 11.76
CA GLU A 139 -21.68 28.33 13.12
C GLU A 139 -20.38 28.10 13.92
N LEU A 140 -19.86 26.87 13.87
CA LEU A 140 -18.61 26.52 14.53
C LEU A 140 -17.41 27.25 13.92
N GLY A 141 -17.44 27.55 12.61
CA GLY A 141 -16.44 28.36 11.92
C GLY A 141 -16.35 29.77 12.50
N GLN A 142 -17.49 30.42 12.73
CA GLN A 142 -17.54 31.73 13.39
C GLN A 142 -16.98 31.68 14.82
N LYS A 143 -17.23 30.57 15.55
CA LYS A 143 -16.74 30.39 16.92
C LYS A 143 -15.24 30.12 16.99
N PHE A 144 -14.70 29.29 16.10
CA PHE A 144 -13.32 28.81 16.16
C PHE A 144 -12.36 29.54 15.19
N GLY A 145 -12.87 30.44 14.36
CA GLY A 145 -12.05 31.30 13.50
C GLY A 145 -11.57 30.60 12.23
N TYR A 146 -12.46 29.82 11.59
CA TYR A 146 -12.24 29.27 10.24
C TYR A 146 -13.41 29.59 9.30
N GLU A 147 -13.13 29.64 8.00
CA GLU A 147 -14.12 29.81 6.95
C GLU A 147 -14.54 28.43 6.37
N LEU A 148 -15.83 28.25 6.09
CA LEU A 148 -16.36 27.03 5.47
C LEU A 148 -16.61 27.27 3.98
N HIS A 149 -16.04 26.40 3.14
CA HIS A 149 -16.24 26.41 1.69
C HIS A 149 -16.89 25.10 1.24
N VAL A 150 -18.02 25.20 0.55
CA VAL A 150 -18.73 24.04 -0.01
C VAL A 150 -18.42 23.93 -1.50
N VAL A 151 -17.79 22.84 -1.91
CA VAL A 151 -17.40 22.57 -3.31
C VAL A 151 -18.40 21.62 -3.94
N GLN A 152 -18.89 21.98 -5.13
CA GLN A 152 -19.82 21.13 -5.87
C GLN A 152 -19.11 19.89 -6.45
N PRO A 153 -19.74 18.70 -6.43
CA PRO A 153 -19.15 17.50 -7.01
C PRO A 153 -18.88 17.65 -8.51
N ILE A 154 -17.78 17.06 -8.98
CA ILE A 154 -17.52 16.93 -10.41
C ILE A 154 -18.42 15.83 -11.00
N LEU A 155 -19.02 16.15 -12.15
CA LEU A 155 -19.73 15.19 -13.00
C LEU A 155 -18.74 14.55 -13.97
N GLY A 156 -18.73 13.21 -14.05
CA GLY A 156 -18.07 12.45 -15.11
C GLY A 156 -19.13 11.95 -16.08
N GLU A 157 -19.01 12.30 -17.37
CA GLU A 157 -19.96 11.93 -18.42
C GLU A 157 -21.44 11.96 -17.94
N GLU A 158 -21.84 13.12 -17.39
CA GLU A 158 -23.20 13.42 -16.89
C GLU A 158 -23.62 12.77 -15.56
N GLN A 159 -22.79 11.93 -14.94
CA GLN A 159 -23.08 11.28 -13.66
C GLN A 159 -22.06 11.62 -12.56
N ILE A 160 -22.49 11.57 -11.30
CA ILE A 160 -21.62 11.86 -10.15
C ILE A 160 -20.50 10.82 -10.06
N ILE A 161 -19.26 11.28 -9.91
CA ILE A 161 -18.09 10.43 -9.63
C ILE A 161 -18.08 10.10 -8.13
N SER A 162 -18.10 8.82 -7.77
CA SER A 162 -18.07 8.37 -6.36
C SER A 162 -17.33 7.05 -6.17
N SER A 163 -16.77 6.82 -4.97
CA SER A 163 -16.14 5.55 -4.61
C SER A 163 -17.10 4.37 -4.72
N SER A 164 -18.39 4.55 -4.41
CA SER A 164 -19.39 3.47 -4.53
C SER A 164 -19.60 3.02 -5.98
N ARG A 165 -19.66 3.97 -6.92
CA ARG A 165 -19.77 3.66 -8.35
C ARG A 165 -18.53 2.94 -8.87
N ILE A 166 -17.35 3.41 -8.49
CA ILE A 166 -16.08 2.78 -8.88
C ILE A 166 -16.03 1.34 -8.37
N ARG A 167 -16.43 1.08 -7.11
CA ARG A 167 -16.52 -0.29 -6.59
C ARG A 167 -17.48 -1.17 -7.38
N SER A 168 -18.66 -0.66 -7.77
CA SER A 168 -19.61 -1.40 -8.62
C SER A 168 -18.97 -1.79 -9.95
N LEU A 169 -18.31 -0.85 -10.61
CA LEU A 169 -17.62 -1.12 -11.88
C LEU A 169 -16.54 -2.18 -11.73
N LEU A 170 -15.75 -2.15 -10.64
CA LEU A 170 -14.76 -3.20 -10.37
C LEU A 170 -15.42 -4.56 -10.15
N LEU A 171 -16.51 -4.63 -9.38
CA LEU A 171 -17.26 -5.87 -9.15
C LEU A 171 -17.92 -6.42 -10.43
N GLU A 172 -18.14 -5.58 -11.44
CA GLU A 172 -18.60 -5.96 -12.78
C GLU A 172 -17.44 -6.25 -13.75
N GLY A 173 -16.19 -6.10 -13.33
CA GLY A 173 -14.99 -6.26 -14.18
C GLY A 173 -14.76 -5.10 -15.17
N ARG A 174 -15.50 -3.99 -15.06
CA ARG A 174 -15.46 -2.83 -15.95
C ARG A 174 -14.32 -1.87 -15.57
N VAL A 175 -13.09 -2.39 -15.65
CA VAL A 175 -11.88 -1.70 -15.17
C VAL A 175 -11.53 -0.44 -15.96
N ALA A 176 -11.84 -0.40 -17.27
CA ALA A 176 -11.61 0.78 -18.12
C ALA A 176 -12.47 1.97 -17.67
N GLU A 177 -13.77 1.75 -17.44
CA GLU A 177 -14.67 2.81 -16.95
C GLU A 177 -14.32 3.23 -15.53
N ALA A 178 -13.90 2.28 -14.68
CA ALA A 178 -13.36 2.62 -13.37
C ALA A 178 -12.12 3.53 -13.50
N ALA A 179 -11.27 3.29 -14.51
CA ALA A 179 -10.10 4.11 -14.78
C ALA A 179 -10.48 5.56 -15.15
N ASP A 180 -11.51 5.75 -15.98
CA ASP A 180 -11.99 7.08 -16.38
C ASP A 180 -12.47 7.93 -15.19
N LEU A 181 -13.13 7.27 -14.23
CA LEU A 181 -13.59 7.90 -12.98
C LEU A 181 -12.44 8.17 -12.01
N LEU A 182 -11.45 7.27 -11.95
CA LEU A 182 -10.26 7.40 -11.10
C LEU A 182 -9.24 8.39 -11.67
N GLY A 183 -9.21 8.61 -12.98
CA GLY A 183 -8.14 9.33 -13.68
C GLY A 183 -6.83 8.55 -13.77
N ARG A 184 -6.87 7.23 -13.51
CA ARG A 184 -5.76 6.28 -13.55
C ARG A 184 -6.31 4.85 -13.59
N TYR A 185 -5.52 3.87 -14.00
CA TYR A 185 -5.93 2.48 -13.93
C TYR A 185 -6.21 2.05 -12.47
N PRO A 186 -7.30 1.31 -12.21
CA PRO A 186 -7.47 0.62 -10.94
C PRO A 186 -6.27 -0.28 -10.68
N SER A 187 -5.81 -0.34 -9.43
CA SER A 187 -4.66 -1.15 -9.08
C SER A 187 -4.89 -1.93 -7.79
N VAL A 188 -4.17 -3.04 -7.67
CA VAL A 188 -3.96 -3.78 -6.43
C VAL A 188 -2.46 -3.92 -6.22
N SER A 189 -2.03 -3.94 -4.97
CA SER A 189 -0.63 -4.17 -4.61
C SER A 189 -0.54 -5.25 -3.55
N GLY A 190 0.59 -5.93 -3.50
CA GLY A 190 0.88 -6.96 -2.51
C GLY A 190 2.27 -7.55 -2.70
N GLU A 191 2.62 -8.45 -1.80
CA GLU A 191 3.83 -9.25 -1.92
C GLU A 191 3.62 -10.38 -2.92
N VAL A 192 4.67 -10.69 -3.71
CA VAL A 192 4.70 -11.88 -4.55
C VAL A 192 5.07 -13.09 -3.71
N VAL A 193 4.09 -13.98 -3.53
CA VAL A 193 4.23 -15.21 -2.73
C VAL A 193 4.39 -16.45 -3.59
N VAL A 194 4.82 -17.55 -2.98
CA VAL A 194 4.92 -18.85 -3.66
C VAL A 194 3.51 -19.41 -3.88
N GLY A 195 3.10 -19.52 -5.14
CA GLY A 195 1.85 -20.18 -5.53
C GLY A 195 2.00 -21.68 -5.78
N ALA A 196 1.01 -22.29 -6.43
CA ALA A 196 1.03 -23.73 -6.76
C ALA A 196 2.06 -24.11 -7.84
N GLN A 197 2.81 -23.14 -8.39
CA GLN A 197 3.88 -23.29 -9.40
C GLN A 197 3.50 -24.08 -10.67
N ARG A 198 2.20 -24.29 -10.94
CA ARG A 198 1.71 -25.08 -12.09
C ARG A 198 2.07 -24.43 -13.43
N GLY A 199 2.04 -23.10 -13.52
CA GLY A 199 2.36 -22.37 -14.75
C GLY A 199 3.83 -22.49 -15.16
N HIS A 200 4.74 -22.65 -14.19
CA HIS A 200 6.18 -22.74 -14.46
C HIS A 200 6.54 -23.98 -15.30
N ALA A 201 5.89 -25.12 -15.03
CA ALA A 201 6.06 -26.34 -15.82
C ALA A 201 5.48 -26.25 -17.25
N LEU A 202 4.63 -25.24 -17.52
CA LEU A 202 3.94 -25.02 -18.78
C LEU A 202 4.57 -23.88 -19.62
N GLY A 203 5.65 -23.26 -19.14
CA GLY A 203 6.28 -22.10 -19.80
C GLY A 203 5.64 -20.74 -19.48
N TYR A 204 4.77 -20.69 -18.47
CA TYR A 204 4.06 -19.48 -18.03
C TYR A 204 4.29 -19.24 -16.53
N PRO A 205 5.50 -18.82 -16.10
CA PRO A 205 5.76 -18.50 -14.70
C PRO A 205 4.88 -17.32 -14.23
N THR A 206 3.99 -17.56 -13.28
CA THR A 206 3.10 -16.53 -12.73
C THR A 206 3.57 -16.02 -11.37
N ALA A 207 3.56 -14.69 -11.21
CA ALA A 207 3.67 -14.03 -9.93
C ALA A 207 2.32 -14.11 -9.21
N ASN A 208 2.29 -14.73 -8.03
CA ASN A 208 1.07 -14.84 -7.23
C ASN A 208 1.04 -13.68 -6.26
N LEU A 209 0.12 -12.74 -6.46
CA LEU A 209 0.01 -11.57 -5.61
C LEU A 209 -0.90 -11.88 -4.41
N GLN A 210 -0.38 -11.74 -3.20
CA GLN A 210 -1.21 -11.77 -2.01
C GLN A 210 -1.94 -10.43 -1.87
N VAL A 211 -3.23 -10.42 -2.18
CA VAL A 211 -4.06 -9.23 -2.10
C VAL A 211 -4.84 -9.20 -0.80
N ARG A 212 -4.79 -8.05 -0.14
CA ARG A 212 -5.51 -7.80 1.10
C ARG A 212 -7.01 -8.13 1.00
N PRO A 213 -7.61 -8.90 1.92
CA PRO A 213 -9.02 -9.30 1.84
C PRO A 213 -9.99 -8.12 1.80
N GLU A 214 -9.62 -7.03 2.47
CA GLU A 214 -10.40 -5.79 2.52
C GLU A 214 -10.31 -4.93 1.25
N ARG A 215 -9.44 -5.26 0.28
CA ARG A 215 -9.32 -4.50 -0.96
C ARG A 215 -10.41 -4.87 -1.96
N ALA A 216 -10.87 -3.87 -2.70
CA ALA A 216 -11.73 -4.04 -3.85
C ALA A 216 -10.89 -4.56 -5.02
N VAL A 217 -11.08 -5.82 -5.37
CA VAL A 217 -10.45 -6.49 -6.52
C VAL A 217 -11.50 -6.62 -7.63
N PRO A 218 -11.14 -6.42 -8.91
CA PRO A 218 -12.05 -6.63 -10.04
C PRO A 218 -12.75 -8.01 -10.02
N ALA A 219 -13.85 -8.16 -10.76
CA ALA A 219 -14.52 -9.45 -10.93
C ALA A 219 -13.57 -10.58 -11.38
N ASP A 220 -13.94 -11.83 -11.16
CA ASP A 220 -13.15 -12.95 -11.66
C ASP A 220 -13.02 -12.89 -13.19
N GLY A 221 -11.87 -13.29 -13.71
CA GLY A 221 -11.59 -13.26 -15.15
C GLY A 221 -10.14 -12.93 -15.50
N ILE A 222 -9.90 -12.84 -16.80
CA ILE A 222 -8.59 -12.56 -17.38
C ILE A 222 -8.52 -11.09 -17.80
N TYR A 223 -7.42 -10.44 -17.47
CA TYR A 223 -7.21 -9.01 -17.68
C TYR A 223 -5.86 -8.73 -18.34
N ALA A 224 -5.83 -7.74 -19.24
CA ALA A 224 -4.61 -7.09 -19.66
C ALA A 224 -4.20 -6.09 -18.58
N VAL A 225 -2.97 -6.20 -18.09
CA VAL A 225 -2.49 -5.43 -16.94
C VAL A 225 -1.08 -4.90 -17.15
N LEU A 226 -0.69 -3.92 -16.33
CA LEU A 226 0.68 -3.49 -16.16
C LEU A 226 1.16 -3.92 -14.78
N ALA A 227 2.20 -4.75 -14.76
CA ALA A 227 2.93 -5.13 -13.56
C ALA A 227 3.99 -4.06 -13.28
N ILE A 228 3.88 -3.36 -12.14
CA ILE A 228 4.85 -2.36 -11.71
C ILE A 228 5.77 -2.98 -10.68
N LEU A 229 7.06 -2.98 -10.97
CA LEU A 229 8.08 -3.59 -10.13
C LEU A 229 9.34 -2.71 -10.18
N GLY A 230 9.79 -2.23 -9.02
CA GLY A 230 10.92 -1.29 -8.94
C GLY A 230 10.66 0.08 -9.60
N GLY A 231 9.40 0.44 -9.84
CA GLY A 231 8.99 1.66 -10.56
C GLY A 231 8.88 1.49 -12.07
N GLU A 232 9.36 0.38 -12.62
CA GLU A 232 9.24 0.03 -14.03
C GLU A 232 7.90 -0.65 -14.31
N ARG A 233 7.33 -0.43 -15.50
CA ARG A 233 6.06 -1.01 -15.93
C ARG A 233 6.28 -2.11 -16.97
N TYR A 234 5.84 -3.31 -16.64
CA TYR A 234 5.90 -4.48 -17.51
C TYR A 234 4.49 -4.86 -18.00
N PRO A 235 4.29 -4.99 -19.32
CA PRO A 235 3.07 -5.57 -19.86
C PRO A 235 2.87 -7.01 -19.37
N ALA A 236 1.64 -7.35 -19.00
CA ALA A 236 1.33 -8.65 -18.43
C ALA A 236 -0.13 -9.03 -18.69
N VAL A 237 -0.43 -10.30 -18.41
CA VAL A 237 -1.81 -10.80 -18.29
C VAL A 237 -2.03 -11.29 -16.87
N ALA A 238 -3.15 -10.91 -16.26
CA ALA A 238 -3.53 -11.36 -14.93
C ALA A 238 -4.80 -12.22 -14.97
N ASN A 239 -4.79 -13.30 -14.21
CA ASN A 239 -5.98 -14.02 -13.80
C ASN A 239 -6.41 -13.54 -12.40
N VAL A 240 -7.67 -13.13 -12.27
CA VAL A 240 -8.30 -12.85 -10.99
C VAL A 240 -9.29 -13.97 -10.69
N GLY A 241 -9.11 -14.61 -9.54
CA GLY A 241 -9.98 -15.69 -9.11
C GLY A 241 -10.12 -15.79 -7.59
N VAL A 242 -10.70 -16.90 -7.15
CA VAL A 242 -10.90 -17.23 -5.73
C VAL A 242 -10.30 -18.60 -5.44
N ARG A 243 -9.61 -18.76 -4.31
CA ARG A 243 -9.09 -20.06 -3.88
C ARG A 243 -10.27 -20.92 -3.35
N PRO A 244 -10.64 -22.06 -3.97
CA PRO A 244 -11.89 -22.77 -3.65
C PRO A 244 -11.89 -23.57 -2.34
N THR A 245 -10.73 -23.73 -1.69
CA THR A 245 -10.53 -24.67 -0.58
C THR A 245 -9.71 -24.02 0.52
N PHE A 246 -10.29 -24.00 1.72
CA PHE A 246 -9.74 -23.65 3.05
C PHE A 246 -9.66 -22.18 3.50
N ASP A 247 -9.52 -21.18 2.63
CA ASP A 247 -9.24 -19.80 3.09
C ASP A 247 -10.34 -18.80 2.70
N ASN A 248 -11.44 -18.74 3.48
CA ASN A 248 -12.42 -17.64 3.63
C ASN A 248 -12.80 -16.72 2.41
N GLY A 249 -12.62 -17.16 1.16
CA GLY A 249 -12.86 -16.33 -0.03
C GLY A 249 -11.77 -15.31 -0.34
N GLU A 250 -10.51 -15.58 0.00
CA GLU A 250 -9.37 -14.74 -0.40
C GLU A 250 -9.24 -14.66 -1.92
N ARG A 251 -9.04 -13.43 -2.42
CA ARG A 251 -8.90 -13.14 -3.86
C ARG A 251 -7.44 -13.37 -4.26
N LEU A 252 -7.23 -14.17 -5.28
CA LEU A 252 -5.91 -14.41 -5.84
C LEU A 252 -5.76 -13.64 -7.15
N VAL A 253 -4.63 -12.96 -7.31
CA VAL A 253 -4.25 -12.30 -8.57
C VAL A 253 -2.96 -12.93 -9.07
N GLU A 254 -3.07 -13.79 -10.09
CA GLU A 254 -1.93 -14.47 -10.71
C GLU A 254 -1.52 -13.69 -11.97
N THR A 255 -0.30 -13.19 -12.02
CA THR A 255 0.17 -12.32 -13.11
C THR A 255 1.29 -12.99 -13.89
N TYR A 256 1.09 -13.21 -15.18
CA TYR A 256 2.14 -13.63 -16.11
C TYR A 256 2.73 -12.38 -16.76
N ILE A 257 3.96 -12.04 -16.36
CA ILE A 257 4.70 -10.89 -16.89
C ILE A 257 5.38 -11.29 -18.19
N PHE A 258 5.16 -10.51 -19.25
CA PHE A 258 5.69 -10.83 -20.56
C PHE A 258 7.20 -10.59 -20.63
N ASP A 259 7.89 -11.52 -21.32
CA ASP A 259 9.32 -11.42 -21.63
C ASP A 259 10.18 -11.17 -20.38
N PHE A 260 9.81 -11.81 -19.26
CA PHE A 260 10.39 -11.61 -17.93
C PHE A 260 10.86 -12.95 -17.34
N ASP A 261 12.13 -13.03 -16.95
CA ASP A 261 12.79 -14.26 -16.47
C ASP A 261 13.57 -14.02 -15.16
N GLN A 262 13.02 -13.19 -14.27
CA GLN A 262 13.61 -12.95 -12.95
C GLN A 262 12.73 -13.55 -11.85
N ASP A 263 13.37 -14.15 -10.84
CA ASP A 263 12.70 -14.51 -9.58
C ASP A 263 12.30 -13.22 -8.86
N ILE A 264 11.04 -13.08 -8.44
CA ILE A 264 10.55 -11.87 -7.76
C ILE A 264 9.79 -12.21 -6.47
N TYR A 265 10.01 -13.39 -5.89
CA TYR A 265 9.41 -13.75 -4.61
C TYR A 265 9.85 -12.79 -3.49
N GLY A 266 8.89 -12.40 -2.64
CA GLY A 266 9.09 -11.42 -1.57
C GLY A 266 9.13 -9.96 -2.05
N CYS A 267 8.97 -9.71 -3.35
CA CYS A 267 8.91 -8.35 -3.89
C CYS A 267 7.50 -7.75 -3.78
N ASP A 268 7.45 -6.44 -3.53
CA ASP A 268 6.23 -5.65 -3.67
C ASP A 268 5.91 -5.47 -5.17
N LEU A 269 4.75 -5.97 -5.60
CA LEU A 269 4.25 -5.84 -6.96
C LEU A 269 2.95 -5.04 -6.96
N VAL A 270 2.83 -4.10 -7.91
CA VAL A 270 1.56 -3.41 -8.19
C VAL A 270 1.02 -3.88 -9.53
N VAL A 271 -0.25 -4.26 -9.58
CA VAL A 271 -0.93 -4.68 -10.81
C VAL A 271 -1.98 -3.62 -11.17
N GLU A 272 -1.73 -2.85 -12.23
CA GLU A 272 -2.65 -1.87 -12.82
C GLU A 272 -3.53 -2.56 -13.89
N PHE A 273 -4.86 -2.55 -13.71
CA PHE A 273 -5.81 -3.19 -14.63
C PHE A 273 -6.20 -2.26 -15.78
N VAL A 274 -5.82 -2.64 -17.00
CA VAL A 274 -6.06 -1.82 -18.20
C VAL A 274 -7.37 -2.22 -18.88
N ALA A 275 -7.57 -3.52 -19.13
CA ALA A 275 -8.76 -4.01 -19.81
C ALA A 275 -9.13 -5.43 -19.37
N ARG A 276 -10.42 -5.75 -19.37
CA ARG A 276 -10.92 -7.11 -19.19
C ARG A 276 -10.93 -7.83 -20.53
N LEU A 277 -10.40 -9.04 -20.58
CA LEU A 277 -10.35 -9.87 -21.79
C LEU A 277 -11.53 -10.84 -21.83
N ARG A 278 -11.77 -11.59 -20.76
CA ARG A 278 -12.84 -12.63 -20.68
C ARG A 278 -13.08 -13.13 -19.26
N ASP A 279 -14.17 -13.88 -19.08
CA ASP A 279 -14.42 -14.70 -17.89
C ASP A 279 -13.42 -15.88 -17.79
N GLU A 280 -13.28 -16.46 -16.59
CA GLU A 280 -12.53 -17.70 -16.38
C GLU A 280 -13.19 -18.88 -17.13
N LEU A 281 -12.35 -19.79 -17.65
CA LEU A 281 -12.79 -20.98 -18.38
C LEU A 281 -12.24 -22.23 -17.69
N ARG A 282 -13.01 -23.32 -17.71
CA ARG A 282 -12.54 -24.65 -17.30
C ARG A 282 -12.04 -25.40 -18.53
N PHE A 283 -10.83 -25.96 -18.44
CA PHE A 283 -10.23 -26.73 -19.53
C PHE A 283 -10.23 -28.21 -19.20
N THR A 284 -10.43 -29.05 -20.22
CA THR A 284 -10.49 -30.51 -20.05
C THR A 284 -9.12 -31.16 -20.20
N ASN A 285 -8.18 -30.48 -20.87
CA ASN A 285 -6.80 -30.91 -21.02
C ASN A 285 -5.83 -29.71 -21.04
N ILE A 286 -4.54 -30.00 -20.84
CA ILE A 286 -3.47 -28.99 -20.74
C ILE A 286 -3.24 -28.26 -22.08
N GLY A 287 -3.46 -28.92 -23.22
CA GLY A 287 -3.26 -28.31 -24.54
C GLY A 287 -4.24 -27.16 -24.80
N GLU A 288 -5.52 -27.37 -24.49
CA GLU A 288 -6.56 -26.32 -24.59
C GLU A 288 -6.24 -25.11 -23.69
N LEU A 289 -5.71 -25.36 -22.49
CA LEU A 289 -5.29 -24.30 -21.57
C LEU A 289 -4.15 -23.47 -22.18
N ILE A 290 -3.09 -24.13 -22.68
CA ILE A 290 -1.93 -23.45 -23.28
C ILE A 290 -2.35 -22.62 -24.49
N GLU A 291 -3.20 -23.15 -25.37
CA GLU A 291 -3.68 -22.44 -26.55
C GLU A 291 -4.48 -21.19 -26.16
N GLN A 292 -5.36 -21.31 -25.16
CA GLN A 292 -6.12 -20.15 -24.68
C GLN A 292 -5.21 -19.12 -24.00
N MET A 293 -4.21 -19.53 -23.22
CA MET A 293 -3.23 -18.63 -22.60
C MET A 293 -2.43 -17.86 -23.66
N GLY A 294 -2.08 -18.50 -24.78
CA GLY A 294 -1.47 -17.84 -25.94
C GLY A 294 -2.37 -16.76 -26.53
N ARG A 295 -3.64 -17.09 -26.79
CA ARG A 295 -4.63 -16.12 -27.30
C ARG A 295 -4.87 -14.94 -26.35
N ASP A 296 -4.93 -15.20 -25.06
CA ASP A 296 -5.08 -14.15 -24.04
C ASP A 296 -3.85 -13.23 -24.00
N SER A 297 -2.64 -13.80 -24.13
CA SER A 297 -1.39 -13.06 -24.16
C SER A 297 -1.28 -12.16 -25.40
N ASP A 298 -1.65 -12.67 -26.58
CA ASP A 298 -1.65 -11.89 -27.83
C ASP A 298 -2.66 -10.72 -27.78
N ALA A 299 -3.84 -10.96 -27.22
CA ALA A 299 -4.85 -9.92 -27.01
C ALA A 299 -4.37 -8.85 -26.02
N ALA A 300 -3.79 -9.27 -24.89
CA ALA A 300 -3.22 -8.37 -23.90
C ALA A 300 -2.11 -7.50 -24.49
N ARG A 301 -1.14 -8.10 -25.20
CA ARG A 301 -0.05 -7.36 -25.88
C ARG A 301 -0.59 -6.32 -26.85
N SER A 302 -1.60 -6.68 -27.64
CA SER A 302 -2.22 -5.78 -28.61
C SER A 302 -2.89 -4.57 -27.92
N ILE A 303 -3.64 -4.81 -26.85
CA ILE A 303 -4.30 -3.75 -26.07
C ILE A 303 -3.28 -2.84 -25.38
N LEU A 304 -2.27 -3.43 -24.73
CA LEU A 304 -1.25 -2.68 -23.98
C LEU A 304 -0.35 -1.86 -24.90
N ALA A 305 0.02 -2.41 -26.05
CA ALA A 305 0.76 -1.66 -27.07
C ALA A 305 -0.05 -0.46 -27.60
N ALA A 306 -1.35 -0.64 -27.87
CA ALA A 306 -2.24 0.45 -28.28
C ALA A 306 -2.40 1.53 -27.18
N ALA A 307 -2.31 1.13 -25.91
CA ALA A 307 -2.33 2.05 -24.76
C ALA A 307 -0.97 2.73 -24.48
N GLY A 308 0.06 2.48 -25.30
CA GLY A 308 1.39 3.11 -25.18
C GLY A 308 2.38 2.33 -24.32
N TYR A 309 2.11 1.06 -24.02
CA TYR A 309 2.96 0.17 -23.22
C TYR A 309 3.41 -1.05 -24.04
N PRO A 310 4.28 -0.86 -25.04
CA PRO A 310 4.73 -1.96 -25.91
C PRO A 310 5.65 -2.97 -25.20
N GLY A 311 6.09 -2.66 -23.98
CA GLY A 311 7.11 -3.41 -23.23
C GLY A 311 8.45 -2.65 -23.18
N PRO A 312 9.32 -2.96 -22.21
CA PRO A 312 10.66 -2.39 -22.16
C PRO A 312 11.46 -2.80 -23.41
N ALA A 313 12.20 -1.86 -24.00
CA ALA A 313 13.02 -2.11 -25.20
C ALA A 313 14.19 -3.08 -24.95
N SER A 314 14.60 -3.22 -23.69
CA SER A 314 15.58 -4.17 -23.19
C SER A 314 15.40 -4.33 -21.67
N LEU A 315 15.67 -5.52 -21.13
CA LEU A 315 15.78 -5.75 -19.68
C LEU A 315 17.10 -5.16 -19.09
N GLU A 316 17.78 -4.27 -19.81
CA GLU A 316 19.19 -3.91 -19.57
C GLU A 316 19.46 -3.06 -18.33
N ASN A 317 18.42 -2.61 -17.61
CA ASN A 317 18.60 -2.00 -16.30
C ASN A 317 18.26 -3.01 -15.21
N GLY A 318 19.29 -3.74 -14.78
CA GLY A 318 19.28 -4.56 -13.57
C GLY A 318 18.97 -3.70 -12.34
N ALA A 319 17.72 -3.77 -11.90
CA ALA A 319 17.31 -3.99 -10.51
C ALA A 319 15.78 -3.94 -10.47
N SER A 320 15.12 -4.99 -11.01
CA SER A 320 13.67 -5.09 -10.97
C SER A 320 13.16 -5.09 -9.51
N CYS A 321 13.94 -5.65 -8.59
CA CYS A 321 13.61 -5.65 -7.18
C CYS A 321 14.91 -5.47 -6.37
N PRO A 322 15.00 -4.49 -5.46
CA PRO A 322 16.26 -4.20 -4.76
C PRO A 322 16.68 -5.36 -3.86
N TYR A 323 15.73 -6.14 -3.35
CA TYR A 323 15.96 -7.32 -2.51
C TYR A 323 14.86 -8.36 -2.70
N ARG A 324 15.13 -9.61 -2.35
CA ARG A 324 14.20 -10.74 -2.42
C ARG A 324 14.40 -11.60 -1.20
N PHE A 325 13.35 -12.25 -0.70
CA PHE A 325 13.49 -13.17 0.41
C PHE A 325 12.46 -14.30 0.32
N ARG A 326 12.76 -15.42 0.97
CA ARG A 326 11.84 -16.55 1.14
C ARG A 326 12.19 -17.35 2.37
N GLU A 327 11.18 -17.91 3.01
CA GLU A 327 11.38 -18.91 4.06
C GLU A 327 12.00 -20.19 3.46
N VAL A 328 12.94 -20.79 4.19
CA VAL A 328 13.59 -22.04 3.80
C VAL A 328 13.44 -23.07 4.91
N GLU A 329 13.27 -24.35 4.55
CA GLU A 329 13.15 -25.43 5.53
C GLU A 329 14.42 -25.54 6.40
N HIS A 330 14.23 -25.54 7.72
CA HIS A 330 15.29 -25.72 8.69
C HIS A 330 14.84 -26.67 9.81
N THR A 331 15.77 -27.47 10.33
CA THR A 331 15.44 -28.70 11.07
C THR A 331 14.93 -28.49 12.50
N ALA A 332 14.96 -27.26 13.04
CA ALA A 332 14.51 -26.96 14.41
C ALA A 332 14.05 -25.50 14.65
N ASP A 333 14.30 -24.59 13.70
CA ASP A 333 14.16 -23.13 13.84
C ASP A 333 13.57 -22.55 12.54
N ARG A 334 13.25 -21.25 12.51
CA ARG A 334 12.86 -20.57 11.26
C ARG A 334 14.08 -19.98 10.57
N ALA A 335 14.15 -20.14 9.25
CA ALA A 335 15.25 -19.61 8.45
C ALA A 335 14.76 -18.87 7.21
N LEU A 336 15.50 -17.83 6.84
CA LEU A 336 15.18 -16.94 5.75
C LEU A 336 16.37 -16.85 4.80
N TRP A 337 16.16 -17.21 3.55
CA TRP A 337 17.11 -16.85 2.50
C TRP A 337 16.79 -15.44 2.01
N VAL A 338 17.82 -14.61 1.88
CA VAL A 338 17.71 -13.20 1.46
C VAL A 338 18.73 -12.92 0.38
N TRP A 339 18.31 -12.14 -0.60
CA TRP A 339 19.19 -11.57 -1.63
C TRP A 339 18.96 -10.06 -1.73
N GLY A 340 20.00 -9.31 -2.10
CA GLY A 340 19.93 -7.88 -2.39
C GLY A 340 20.87 -7.49 -3.53
N ALA A 341 20.41 -6.63 -4.43
CA ALA A 341 21.21 -6.12 -5.55
C ALA A 341 22.47 -5.39 -5.07
N GLU A 342 22.36 -4.71 -3.93
CA GLU A 342 23.46 -4.12 -3.19
C GLU A 342 23.40 -4.52 -1.72
N LEU A 343 24.52 -4.39 -1.00
CA LEU A 343 24.60 -4.75 0.42
C LEU A 343 23.54 -4.03 1.29
N PRO A 344 23.25 -2.72 1.12
CA PRO A 344 22.15 -2.07 1.84
C PRO A 344 20.79 -2.70 1.57
N ALA A 345 20.54 -3.13 0.34
CA ALA A 345 19.29 -3.76 -0.03
C ALA A 345 19.14 -5.14 0.63
N LEU A 346 20.22 -5.91 0.77
CA LEU A 346 20.20 -7.16 1.54
C LEU A 346 19.81 -6.94 3.00
N PHE A 347 20.32 -5.89 3.64
CA PHE A 347 19.96 -5.54 5.02
C PHE A 347 18.49 -5.14 5.16
N VAL A 348 17.95 -4.40 4.18
CA VAL A 348 16.52 -4.07 4.12
C VAL A 348 15.67 -5.32 3.90
N GLY A 349 16.07 -6.19 2.96
CA GLY A 349 15.37 -7.44 2.67
C GLY A 349 15.35 -8.40 3.85
N ALA A 350 16.45 -8.46 4.61
CA ALA A 350 16.54 -9.27 5.82
C ALA A 350 15.59 -8.78 6.91
N ALA A 351 15.52 -7.46 7.14
CA ALA A 351 14.58 -6.88 8.09
C ALA A 351 13.13 -7.16 7.66
N ARG A 352 12.80 -6.93 6.39
CA ARG A 352 11.45 -7.19 5.87
C ARG A 352 11.04 -8.64 5.96
N GLY A 353 11.92 -9.56 5.54
CA GLY A 353 11.62 -10.99 5.64
C GLY A 353 11.49 -11.45 7.10
N MET A 354 12.31 -10.94 8.03
CA MET A 354 12.14 -11.23 9.45
C MET A 354 10.75 -10.82 9.96
N TYR A 355 10.30 -9.59 9.67
CA TYR A 355 8.98 -9.14 10.09
C TYR A 355 7.84 -9.86 9.37
N SER A 356 8.04 -10.28 8.11
CA SER A 356 7.09 -11.14 7.39
C SER A 356 6.94 -12.51 8.05
N LEU A 357 8.00 -13.07 8.66
CA LEU A 357 7.91 -14.30 9.43
C LEU A 357 7.13 -14.08 10.74
N MET A 358 7.35 -12.95 11.43
CA MET A 358 6.73 -12.68 12.75
C MET A 358 5.22 -12.44 12.71
N ASP A 359 4.68 -12.03 11.57
CA ASP A 359 3.27 -11.70 11.43
C ASP A 359 2.89 -11.90 9.97
N GLU A 360 2.25 -13.03 9.66
CA GLU A 360 1.74 -13.34 8.33
C GLU A 360 0.73 -12.29 7.83
N GLU A 361 0.15 -11.49 8.74
CA GLU A 361 -0.75 -10.39 8.40
C GLU A 361 -0.01 -9.04 8.17
N LEU A 362 1.32 -8.95 8.31
CA LEU A 362 2.03 -7.67 8.10
C LEU A 362 1.86 -7.14 6.69
N GLY A 363 1.99 -8.04 5.71
CA GLY A 363 1.74 -7.76 4.30
C GLY A 363 0.29 -7.29 4.05
N ASP A 364 -0.61 -7.61 4.98
CA ASP A 364 -2.03 -7.30 4.93
C ASP A 364 -2.42 -6.01 5.66
N ARG A 365 -1.49 -5.09 5.99
CA ARG A 365 -1.85 -3.84 6.69
C ARG A 365 -1.66 -2.54 5.93
N GLY A 366 -0.89 -2.51 4.83
CA GLY A 366 -0.70 -1.30 3.99
C GLY A 366 -0.38 -0.06 4.82
N LEU A 367 0.44 -0.28 5.84
CA LEU A 367 0.72 0.65 6.92
C LEU A 367 1.59 1.78 6.40
N VAL A 368 1.27 2.99 6.81
CA VAL A 368 2.16 4.14 6.59
C VAL A 368 2.95 4.32 7.87
N PRO A 369 4.29 4.38 7.83
CA PRO A 369 5.09 4.62 9.02
C PRO A 369 4.78 6.01 9.60
N THR A 370 4.47 6.05 10.89
CA THR A 370 4.07 7.28 11.58
C THR A 370 5.06 7.68 12.65
N ARG A 371 5.81 6.70 13.18
CA ARG A 371 6.95 6.92 14.06
C ARG A 371 8.23 6.52 13.36
N TRP A 372 9.24 7.37 13.50
CA TRP A 372 10.54 7.13 12.88
C TRP A 372 11.64 7.06 13.94
N ARG A 373 12.60 6.16 13.74
CA ARG A 373 13.81 6.04 14.55
C ARG A 373 15.04 6.05 13.66
N ASN A 374 16.09 6.69 14.16
CA ASN A 374 17.42 6.60 13.58
C ASN A 374 18.16 5.50 14.33
N VAL A 375 18.77 4.58 13.58
CA VAL A 375 19.57 3.47 14.11
C VAL A 375 20.98 3.65 13.60
N ALA A 376 21.95 3.59 14.51
CA ALA A 376 23.37 3.65 14.18
C ALA A 376 24.09 2.54 14.95
N LEU A 377 24.74 1.64 14.22
CA LEU A 377 25.39 0.46 14.78
C LEU A 377 26.84 0.39 14.30
N GLU A 378 27.72 -0.14 15.14
CA GLU A 378 29.11 -0.42 14.83
C GLU A 378 29.46 -1.84 15.27
N ALA A 379 30.05 -2.64 14.36
CA ALA A 379 30.39 -4.03 14.59
C ALA A 379 31.75 -4.36 13.99
N VAL A 380 32.30 -5.53 14.32
CA VAL A 380 33.65 -5.95 13.86
C VAL A 380 33.69 -6.37 12.39
N ASP A 381 32.57 -6.82 11.84
CA ASP A 381 32.39 -7.26 10.46
C ASP A 381 30.92 -7.14 10.02
N ARG A 382 30.64 -7.44 8.74
CA ARG A 382 29.32 -7.28 8.12
C ARG A 382 28.30 -8.28 8.64
N GLU A 383 28.73 -9.50 8.91
CA GLU A 383 27.93 -10.59 9.47
C GLU A 383 27.41 -10.20 10.85
N THR A 384 28.29 -9.72 11.72
CA THR A 384 27.94 -9.20 13.04
C THR A 384 27.02 -7.98 12.92
N LEU A 385 27.32 -7.06 12.00
CA LEU A 385 26.50 -5.89 11.77
C LEU A 385 25.07 -6.25 11.34
N LEU A 386 24.90 -7.29 10.51
CA LEU A 386 23.59 -7.76 10.08
C LEU A 386 22.79 -8.39 11.23
N VAL A 387 23.44 -9.19 12.07
CA VAL A 387 22.78 -9.79 13.26
C VAL A 387 22.40 -8.71 14.27
N GLU A 388 23.30 -7.78 14.56
CA GLU A 388 23.02 -6.66 15.46
C GLU A 388 21.92 -5.76 14.91
N TRP A 389 21.88 -5.52 13.59
CA TRP A 389 20.80 -4.79 12.94
C TRP A 389 19.43 -5.43 13.21
N LEU A 390 19.29 -6.73 12.95
CA LEU A 390 18.02 -7.43 13.13
C LEU A 390 17.60 -7.47 14.61
N ASN A 391 18.54 -7.72 15.52
CA ASN A 391 18.28 -7.76 16.95
C ASN A 391 17.95 -6.38 17.54
N GLU A 392 18.59 -5.31 17.06
CA GLU A 392 18.25 -3.94 17.46
C GLU A 392 16.83 -3.57 17.01
N LEU A 393 16.40 -4.01 15.82
CA LEU A 393 15.02 -3.81 15.37
C LEU A 393 14.02 -4.53 16.29
N LEU A 394 14.28 -5.80 16.64
CA LEU A 394 13.45 -6.55 17.57
C LEU A 394 13.35 -5.84 18.92
N TYR A 395 14.49 -5.39 19.47
CA TYR A 395 14.57 -4.66 20.73
C TYR A 395 13.77 -3.36 20.69
N LEU A 396 14.00 -2.49 19.70
CA LEU A 396 13.30 -1.21 19.56
C LEU A 396 11.80 -1.42 19.37
N ALA A 397 11.43 -2.42 18.58
CA ALA A 397 10.06 -2.76 18.30
C ALA A 397 9.34 -3.17 19.59
N GLU A 398 9.95 -3.98 20.45
CA GLU A 398 9.39 -4.39 21.75
C GLU A 398 9.36 -3.22 22.74
N ALA A 399 10.48 -2.52 22.92
CA ALA A 399 10.64 -1.44 23.89
C ALA A 399 9.65 -0.29 23.67
N GLU A 400 9.29 -0.02 22.42
CA GLU A 400 8.40 1.09 22.06
C GLU A 400 7.01 0.65 21.59
N ASP A 401 6.73 -0.66 21.63
CA ASP A 401 5.51 -1.25 21.10
C ASP A 401 5.23 -0.82 19.64
N LEU A 402 6.28 -0.84 18.80
CA LEU A 402 6.22 -0.47 17.38
C LEU A 402 6.44 -1.65 16.44
N LEU A 403 5.57 -1.76 15.45
CA LEU A 403 5.80 -2.61 14.30
C LEU A 403 6.50 -1.81 13.19
N PHE A 404 7.74 -2.18 12.85
CA PHE A 404 8.46 -1.54 11.74
C PHE A 404 7.97 -2.06 10.39
N VAL A 405 7.71 -1.12 9.48
CA VAL A 405 7.13 -1.36 8.15
C VAL A 405 7.88 -0.65 7.03
N ASP A 406 8.84 0.22 7.38
CA ASP A 406 9.72 0.91 6.45
C ASP A 406 11.15 0.90 7.00
N PHE A 407 12.12 0.62 6.12
CA PHE A 407 13.53 0.47 6.46
C PHE A 407 14.36 1.18 5.40
N GLN A 408 15.08 2.21 5.81
CA GLN A 408 15.87 3.06 4.94
C GLN A 408 17.32 3.07 5.40
N VAL A 409 18.17 2.26 4.78
CA VAL A 409 19.61 2.30 5.04
C VAL A 409 20.20 3.52 4.36
N THR A 410 20.74 4.46 5.15
CA THR A 410 21.30 5.73 4.65
C THR A 410 22.79 5.64 4.39
N SER A 411 23.52 4.82 5.14
CA SER A 411 24.94 4.55 4.96
C SER A 411 25.28 3.15 5.48
N LEU A 412 26.11 2.42 4.74
CA LEU A 412 26.57 1.09 5.14
C LEU A 412 28.02 0.87 4.71
N SER A 413 28.82 0.35 5.64
CA SER A 413 30.21 -0.05 5.44
C SER A 413 30.45 -1.40 6.12
N ASP A 414 31.70 -1.87 6.12
CA ASP A 414 32.04 -3.20 6.65
C ASP A 414 31.84 -3.33 8.16
N SER A 415 31.82 -2.21 8.88
CA SER A 415 31.80 -2.17 10.34
C SER A 415 30.79 -1.18 10.90
N ARG A 416 29.99 -0.51 10.06
CA ARG A 416 29.06 0.54 10.50
C ARG A 416 27.84 0.64 9.61
N LEU A 417 26.66 0.75 10.24
CA LEU A 417 25.36 0.95 9.63
C LEU A 417 24.73 2.23 10.19
N GLU A 418 24.18 3.05 9.31
CA GLU A 418 23.24 4.11 9.67
C GLU A 418 21.95 3.91 8.87
N ALA A 419 20.82 3.90 9.56
CA ALA A 419 19.52 3.67 8.98
C ALA A 419 18.44 4.50 9.66
N ARG A 420 17.34 4.70 8.94
CA ARG A 420 16.10 5.25 9.45
C ARG A 420 15.00 4.20 9.30
N VAL A 421 14.29 3.90 10.38
CA VAL A 421 13.20 2.92 10.38
C VAL A 421 11.88 3.56 10.76
N GLY A 422 10.85 3.21 10.02
CA GLY A 422 9.50 3.72 10.15
C GLY A 422 8.59 2.62 10.67
N GLY A 423 7.87 2.90 11.75
CA GLY A 423 6.94 1.95 12.37
C GLY A 423 5.59 2.56 12.71
N VAL A 424 4.65 1.69 13.03
CA VAL A 424 3.32 2.01 13.53
C VAL A 424 3.13 1.41 14.93
N PRO A 425 2.32 2.01 15.80
CA PRO A 425 1.96 1.38 17.08
C PRO A 425 1.34 -0.01 16.86
N ALA A 426 1.88 -1.03 17.53
CA ALA A 426 1.33 -2.38 17.51
C ALA A 426 0.29 -2.52 18.63
N GLY A 427 -0.83 -3.20 18.36
CA GLY A 427 -1.93 -3.32 19.33
C GLY A 427 -2.02 -4.66 20.06
N VAL A 428 -1.42 -5.73 19.54
CA VAL A 428 -1.46 -7.10 20.10
C VAL A 428 -0.24 -7.89 19.59
N THR A 429 0.22 -8.84 20.43
CA THR A 429 1.34 -9.79 20.38
C THR A 429 1.98 -10.07 19.03
N ARG A 430 3.31 -9.93 18.96
CA ARG A 430 4.13 -10.29 17.79
C ARG A 430 4.57 -11.75 17.87
N GLY A 431 4.68 -12.40 16.71
CA GLY A 431 5.06 -13.79 16.58
C GLY A 431 6.45 -14.11 17.09
N ASP A 432 6.74 -15.41 17.03
CA ASP A 432 7.62 -16.11 17.95
C ASP A 432 9.13 -15.77 17.85
N ILE A 433 9.60 -14.96 16.89
CA ILE A 433 11.05 -14.68 16.73
C ILE A 433 11.60 -13.83 17.89
N LYS A 434 12.54 -14.39 18.65
CA LYS A 434 13.25 -13.74 19.77
C LYS A 434 14.56 -13.07 19.35
N ALA A 435 15.30 -13.67 18.42
CA ALA A 435 16.60 -13.18 18.00
C ALA A 435 17.03 -13.73 16.62
N ALA A 436 17.78 -12.93 15.87
CA ALA A 436 18.61 -13.41 14.77
C ALA A 436 19.90 -14.04 15.32
N THR A 437 20.34 -15.15 14.72
CA THR A 437 21.50 -15.91 15.16
C THR A 437 22.65 -15.87 14.15
N PHE A 438 23.86 -16.22 14.63
CA PHE A 438 25.04 -16.41 13.80
C PHE A 438 25.10 -17.80 13.13
N HIS A 439 24.10 -18.65 13.33
CA HIS A 439 24.17 -20.05 12.90
C HIS A 439 24.18 -20.16 11.37
N GLY A 440 25.32 -20.56 10.81
CA GLY A 440 25.50 -20.74 9.36
C GLY A 440 25.46 -19.44 8.55
N LEU A 441 25.60 -18.29 9.22
CA LEU A 441 25.52 -16.99 8.56
C LEU A 441 26.80 -16.71 7.76
N GLU A 442 26.64 -16.47 6.46
CA GLU A 442 27.72 -16.08 5.55
C GLU A 442 27.16 -15.13 4.50
N LEU A 443 27.74 -13.94 4.35
CA LEU A 443 27.37 -13.02 3.28
C LEU A 443 28.16 -13.36 2.00
N LEU A 444 27.44 -13.89 1.02
CA LEU A 444 28.00 -14.25 -0.28
C LEU A 444 27.75 -13.13 -1.28
N ARG A 445 28.80 -12.70 -2.00
CA ARG A 445 28.68 -11.79 -3.15
C ARG A 445 28.89 -12.58 -4.44
N ASP A 446 27.93 -12.52 -5.34
CA ASP A 446 28.07 -13.01 -6.71
C ASP A 446 28.08 -11.84 -7.70
N GLY A 447 28.12 -12.14 -9.00
CA GLY A 447 28.12 -11.14 -10.06
C GLY A 447 26.82 -10.33 -10.16
N GLU A 448 25.75 -10.77 -9.49
CA GLU A 448 24.39 -10.21 -9.59
C GLU A 448 23.96 -9.50 -8.31
N GLY A 449 24.54 -9.82 -7.15
CA GLY A 449 24.24 -9.16 -5.88
C GLY A 449 24.89 -9.80 -4.65
N TRP A 450 24.22 -9.65 -3.51
CA TRP A 450 24.57 -10.26 -2.22
C TRP A 450 23.48 -11.22 -1.79
N SER A 451 23.85 -12.32 -1.13
CA SER A 451 22.89 -13.24 -0.52
C SER A 451 23.37 -13.80 0.82
N THR A 452 22.42 -14.27 1.63
CA THR A 452 22.68 -14.93 2.91
C THR A 452 21.49 -15.81 3.32
N VAL A 453 21.72 -16.73 4.25
CA VAL A 453 20.67 -17.42 5.00
C VAL A 453 20.76 -16.99 6.46
N ILE A 454 19.66 -16.51 7.01
CA ILE A 454 19.57 -16.08 8.41
C ILE A 454 18.69 -17.06 9.16
N THR A 455 19.18 -17.54 10.31
CA THR A 455 18.42 -18.42 11.20
C THR A 455 17.96 -17.63 12.42
N PHE A 456 16.70 -17.80 12.80
CA PHE A 456 16.05 -17.10 13.90
C PHE A 456 15.73 -18.05 15.05
N ASP A 457 15.99 -17.61 16.28
CA ASP A 457 15.51 -18.26 17.50
C ASP A 457 14.05 -17.86 17.74
N VAL A 458 13.20 -18.85 18.07
CA VAL A 458 11.74 -18.77 18.08
C VAL A 458 11.19 -19.15 19.47
#